data_AF-A0A9D8CEM3-F1
#
_entry.id   AF-A0A9D8CEM3-F1
#
_cell.length_a   1.000
_cell.length_b   1.000
_cell.length_c   1.000
_cell.angle_alpha   90.00
_cell.angle_beta   90.00
_cell.angle_gamma   90.00
#
_symmetry.space_group_name_H-M   'P 1'
#
loop_
_entity.id
_entity.type
_entity.pdbx_description
1 polymer ?
#
loop_
_entity_poly.entity_id
_entity_poly.type
_entity_poly.pdbx_seq_one_letter_code
_entity_poly.pdbx_strand_id
1 'polypeptide(L)'
;MRPIGEVINEALAHHRAGRLDEAAQIYERLAKAALPHPATHIARLRLADIAFAQAHAPLRRDEAVPDRPIVFFYRISSMSRVKTRVGDKQRCLTNFLEVLAPQPGELVIIADNCDEPTLAMVDASLAARAIGADLRKTRLGNAGSWRYAIDAAVALDSGVAVYFVEDDFLHRAGARRALAEGLARADYVSLYDHPDKYGGGGGATNPIVEGQGEVAQVIRTASSHWKTTGSATMTFATTPSIIAADRDIWDQFSDGATPYDFQAFVSLTAGRRSLIVPIPAFATHCEAPYLAPGIDWTAVVG
;
A
#
# COMPACT_ATOMS: atom_id res chain seq x y z
N MET A 1 28.58 2.27 -38.85
CA MET A 1 27.65 1.64 -37.88
C MET A 1 28.31 1.77 -36.51
N ARG A 2 27.64 2.36 -35.50
CA ARG A 2 28.25 2.47 -34.15
C ARG A 2 28.46 1.09 -33.53
N PRO A 3 29.56 0.86 -32.78
CA PRO A 3 29.78 -0.38 -32.05
C PRO A 3 28.62 -0.68 -31.08
N ILE A 4 28.15 -1.93 -31.05
CA ILE A 4 27.00 -2.32 -30.23
C ILE A 4 27.23 -2.05 -28.73
N GLY A 5 28.47 -2.18 -28.25
CA GLY A 5 28.84 -1.88 -26.87
C GLY A 5 28.64 -0.41 -26.48
N GLU A 6 28.89 0.53 -27.39
CA GLU A 6 28.65 1.96 -27.14
C GLU A 6 27.16 2.28 -27.07
N VAL A 7 26.35 1.64 -27.91
CA VAL A 7 24.89 1.81 -27.92
C VAL A 7 24.25 1.26 -26.64
N ILE A 8 24.77 0.14 -26.12
CA ILE A 8 24.34 -0.43 -24.84
C ILE A 8 24.69 0.50 -23.67
N ASN A 9 25.93 1.02 -23.66
CA ASN A 9 26.37 1.92 -22.59
C ASN A 9 25.57 3.22 -22.56
N GLU A 10 25.19 3.74 -23.73
CA GLU A 10 24.27 4.89 -23.84
C GLU A 10 22.90 4.55 -23.26
N ALA A 11 22.29 3.44 -23.67
CA ALA A 11 20.98 3.01 -23.13
C ALA A 11 21.01 2.84 -21.61
N LEU A 12 22.08 2.23 -21.08
CA LEU A 12 22.29 2.08 -19.64
C LEU A 12 22.50 3.43 -18.94
N ALA A 13 23.15 4.40 -19.57
CA ALA A 13 23.33 5.73 -19.02
C ALA A 13 21.99 6.49 -18.93
N HIS A 14 21.14 6.41 -19.96
CA HIS A 14 19.77 6.95 -19.91
C HIS A 14 18.94 6.28 -18.82
N HIS A 15 18.96 4.95 -18.76
CA HIS A 15 18.24 4.16 -17.76
C HIS A 15 18.70 4.50 -16.33
N ARG A 16 20.01 4.58 -16.06
CA ARG A 16 20.56 4.95 -14.74
C ARG A 16 20.24 6.39 -14.33
N ALA A 17 20.00 7.26 -15.30
CA ALA A 17 19.64 8.66 -15.09
C ALA A 17 18.12 8.89 -15.05
N GLY A 18 17.29 7.83 -15.08
CA GLY A 18 15.83 7.93 -15.05
C GLY A 18 15.18 8.41 -16.35
N ARG A 19 15.95 8.51 -17.45
CA ARG A 19 15.47 8.88 -18.78
C ARG A 19 14.92 7.63 -19.50
N LEU A 20 13.80 7.13 -19.01
CA LEU A 20 13.25 5.82 -19.38
C LEU A 20 12.77 5.76 -20.83
N ASP A 21 12.18 6.84 -21.37
CA ASP A 21 11.70 6.88 -22.75
C ASP A 21 12.85 6.82 -23.75
N GLU A 22 13.93 7.57 -23.51
CA GLU A 22 15.13 7.54 -24.33
C GLU A 22 15.84 6.19 -24.23
N ALA A 23 15.87 5.60 -23.04
CA ALA A 23 16.39 4.24 -22.86
C ALA A 23 15.55 3.20 -23.63
N ALA A 24 14.22 3.28 -23.56
CA ALA A 24 13.30 2.39 -24.25
C ALA A 24 13.49 2.43 -25.76
N GLN A 25 13.57 3.63 -26.35
CA GLN A 25 13.81 3.80 -27.78
C GLN A 25 15.12 3.13 -28.24
N ILE A 26 16.17 3.16 -27.41
CA ILE A 26 17.43 2.49 -27.74
C ILE A 26 17.30 0.97 -27.58
N TYR A 27 16.71 0.49 -26.49
CA TYR A 27 16.52 -0.95 -26.28
C TYR A 27 15.58 -1.58 -27.31
N GLU A 28 14.53 -0.89 -27.75
CA GLU A 28 13.65 -1.35 -28.82
C GLU A 28 14.39 -1.55 -30.13
N ARG A 29 15.24 -0.58 -30.50
CA ARG A 29 16.08 -0.70 -31.70
C ARG A 29 17.04 -1.88 -31.58
N LEU A 30 17.65 -2.08 -30.42
CA LEU A 30 18.52 -3.24 -30.16
C LEU A 30 17.75 -4.57 -30.20
N ALA A 31 16.53 -4.62 -29.66
CA ALA A 31 15.69 -5.81 -29.63
C ALA A 31 15.14 -6.21 -31.01
N LYS A 32 14.84 -5.21 -31.86
CA LYS A 32 14.37 -5.37 -33.25
C LYS A 32 15.48 -5.78 -34.22
N ALA A 33 16.76 -5.53 -33.89
CA ALA A 33 17.91 -5.84 -34.75
C ALA A 33 18.21 -7.35 -34.93
N ALA A 34 17.46 -8.25 -34.29
CA ALA A 34 17.46 -9.72 -34.51
C ALA A 34 18.84 -10.43 -34.49
N LEU A 35 19.86 -9.86 -33.83
CA LEU A 35 21.15 -10.51 -33.66
C LEU A 35 21.07 -11.56 -32.52
N PRO A 36 21.54 -12.80 -32.71
CA PRO A 36 21.72 -13.76 -31.62
C PRO A 36 22.95 -13.34 -30.80
N HIS A 37 22.79 -12.25 -30.06
CA HIS A 37 23.83 -11.62 -29.26
C HIS A 37 23.30 -11.42 -27.83
N PRO A 38 24.11 -11.61 -26.77
CA PRO A 38 23.70 -11.38 -25.38
C PRO A 38 23.05 -10.00 -25.16
N ALA A 39 23.47 -9.00 -25.93
CA ALA A 39 22.90 -7.66 -25.92
C ALA A 39 21.41 -7.59 -26.27
N THR A 40 20.93 -8.44 -27.19
CA THR A 40 19.51 -8.47 -27.60
C THR A 40 18.64 -9.02 -26.47
N HIS A 41 19.16 -10.01 -25.73
CA HIS A 41 18.50 -10.54 -24.54
C HIS A 41 18.47 -9.50 -23.41
N ILE A 42 19.60 -8.84 -23.14
CA ILE A 42 19.67 -7.75 -22.17
C ILE A 42 18.73 -6.60 -22.56
N ALA A 43 18.65 -6.23 -23.84
CA ALA A 43 17.75 -5.18 -24.30
C ALA A 43 16.26 -5.55 -24.09
N ARG A 44 15.88 -6.80 -24.35
CA ARG A 44 14.51 -7.27 -24.08
C ARG A 44 14.18 -7.29 -22.59
N LEU A 45 15.11 -7.74 -21.75
CA LEU A 45 14.96 -7.67 -20.29
C LEU A 45 14.82 -6.21 -19.83
N ARG A 46 15.62 -5.29 -20.39
CA ARG A 46 15.55 -3.87 -20.04
C ARG A 46 14.31 -3.16 -20.57
N LEU A 47 13.74 -3.62 -21.69
CA LEU A 47 12.42 -3.15 -22.15
C LEU A 47 11.30 -3.61 -21.23
N ALA A 48 11.36 -4.86 -20.76
CA ALA A 48 10.43 -5.33 -19.75
C ALA A 48 10.58 -4.54 -18.44
N ASP A 49 11.82 -4.28 -18.00
CA ASP A 49 12.11 -3.43 -16.83
C ASP A 49 11.62 -1.99 -17.02
N ILE A 50 11.71 -1.43 -18.24
CA ILE A 50 11.23 -0.07 -18.51
C ILE A 50 9.72 -0.02 -18.63
N ALA A 51 9.08 -0.97 -19.32
CA ALA A 51 7.63 -1.07 -19.33
C ALA A 51 7.10 -1.21 -17.89
N PHE A 52 7.81 -1.98 -17.06
CA PHE A 52 7.55 -2.11 -15.63
C PHE A 52 7.80 -0.80 -14.85
N ALA A 53 8.91 -0.11 -15.09
CA ALA A 53 9.27 1.16 -14.44
C ALA A 53 8.52 2.39 -14.99
N GLN A 54 7.90 2.30 -16.16
CA GLN A 54 6.96 3.29 -16.68
C GLN A 54 5.57 3.06 -16.07
N ALA A 55 5.26 1.81 -15.71
CA ALA A 55 4.05 1.46 -14.99
C ALA A 55 4.08 1.81 -13.49
N HIS A 56 5.23 2.23 -12.93
CA HIS A 56 5.42 2.59 -11.51
C HIS A 56 6.49 3.65 -11.30
N ALA A 57 6.26 4.66 -10.45
CA ALA A 57 7.34 5.59 -10.09
C ALA A 57 8.52 4.83 -9.42
N PRO A 58 9.77 5.28 -9.61
CA PRO A 58 10.94 4.57 -9.08
C PRO A 58 10.96 4.57 -7.56
N LEU A 59 11.37 3.44 -6.98
CA LEU A 59 11.60 3.31 -5.54
C LEU A 59 12.77 4.20 -5.09
N ARG A 60 12.67 4.75 -3.88
CA ARG A 60 13.75 5.51 -3.26
C ARG A 60 14.93 4.57 -2.98
N ARG A 61 16.15 5.09 -3.17
CA ARG A 61 17.38 4.33 -2.86
C ARG A 61 17.48 4.11 -1.34
N ASP A 62 18.42 3.28 -0.91
CA ASP A 62 18.67 2.99 0.51
C ASP A 62 18.97 4.28 1.28
N GLU A 63 17.90 4.92 1.74
CA GLU A 63 17.92 5.99 2.71
C GLU A 63 17.78 5.36 4.09
N ALA A 64 18.48 5.93 5.07
CA ALA A 64 18.25 5.56 6.45
C ALA A 64 16.75 5.71 6.74
N VAL A 65 16.15 4.70 7.38
CA VAL A 65 14.74 4.76 7.78
C VAL A 65 14.59 5.98 8.69
N PRO A 66 13.88 7.04 8.26
CA PRO A 66 13.76 8.23 9.07
C PRO A 66 12.98 7.87 10.34
N ASP A 67 13.44 8.38 11.48
CA ASP A 67 12.69 8.32 12.73
C ASP A 67 11.52 9.30 12.64
N ARG A 68 10.48 8.85 11.95
CA ARG A 68 9.29 9.62 11.61
C ARG A 68 8.11 9.11 12.44
N PRO A 69 7.49 9.97 13.27
CA PRO A 69 6.24 9.62 13.95
C PRO A 69 5.18 9.18 12.94
N ILE A 70 4.36 8.21 13.31
CA ILE A 70 3.27 7.70 12.48
C ILE A 70 1.95 8.03 13.17
N VAL A 71 1.10 8.81 12.51
CA VAL A 71 -0.27 9.05 12.94
C VAL A 71 -1.20 8.03 12.30
N PHE A 72 -1.92 7.29 13.11
CA PHE A 72 -2.85 6.26 12.71
C PHE A 72 -4.27 6.82 12.61
N PHE A 73 -4.91 6.56 11.48
CA PHE A 73 -6.32 6.84 11.24
C PHE A 73 -7.09 5.53 11.19
N TYR A 74 -7.66 5.13 12.32
CA TYR A 74 -8.46 3.92 12.44
C TYR A 74 -9.94 4.24 12.19
N ARG A 75 -10.53 3.66 11.15
CA ARG A 75 -11.93 3.91 10.76
C ARG A 75 -12.80 2.72 11.19
N ILE A 76 -13.82 3.00 12.00
CA ILE A 76 -14.75 1.99 12.51
C ILE A 76 -16.21 2.40 12.29
N SER A 77 -17.07 1.42 12.00
CA SER A 77 -18.51 1.64 11.80
C SER A 77 -19.38 0.47 12.25
N SER A 78 -20.57 0.76 12.82
CA SER A 78 -21.60 -0.26 13.11
C SER A 78 -22.37 -0.69 11.86
N MET A 79 -22.28 0.07 10.75
CA MET A 79 -23.06 -0.15 9.52
C MET A 79 -22.36 -1.07 8.51
N SER A 80 -21.39 -1.85 8.96
CA SER A 80 -20.66 -2.77 8.09
C SER A 80 -21.54 -3.89 7.56
N ARG A 81 -21.25 -4.35 6.34
CA ARG A 81 -21.88 -5.56 5.78
C ARG A 81 -21.56 -6.77 6.66
N VAL A 82 -22.55 -7.65 6.84
CA VAL A 82 -22.35 -8.94 7.51
C VAL A 82 -21.45 -9.80 6.62
N LYS A 83 -20.33 -10.26 7.19
CA LYS A 83 -19.26 -10.98 6.50
C LYS A 83 -18.80 -12.12 7.41
N THR A 84 -18.39 -13.25 6.84
CA THR A 84 -17.67 -14.29 7.60
C THR A 84 -16.23 -13.83 7.76
N ARG A 85 -15.83 -13.51 9.00
CA ARG A 85 -14.50 -12.94 9.31
C ARG A 85 -13.73 -13.86 10.26
N VAL A 86 -12.41 -13.92 10.11
CA VAL A 86 -11.53 -14.58 11.09
C VAL A 86 -11.35 -13.76 12.37
N GLY A 87 -11.63 -12.46 12.33
CA GLY A 87 -11.66 -11.55 13.47
C GLY A 87 -12.83 -10.58 13.38
N ASP A 88 -13.54 -10.38 14.50
CA ASP A 88 -14.55 -9.32 14.63
C ASP A 88 -13.88 -7.94 14.86
N LYS A 89 -14.68 -6.86 14.91
CA LYS A 89 -14.18 -5.49 15.08
C LYS A 89 -13.40 -5.30 16.38
N GLN A 90 -13.85 -5.93 17.47
CA GLN A 90 -13.17 -5.81 18.76
C GLN A 90 -11.81 -6.49 18.73
N ARG A 91 -11.72 -7.67 18.11
CA ARG A 91 -10.46 -8.39 17.90
C ARG A 91 -9.52 -7.60 16.99
N CYS A 92 -10.03 -7.04 15.89
CA CYS A 92 -9.23 -6.22 14.98
C CYS A 92 -8.68 -4.96 15.68
N LEU A 93 -9.52 -4.24 16.44
CA LEU A 93 -9.07 -3.07 17.21
C LEU A 93 -8.06 -3.46 18.29
N THR A 94 -8.34 -4.51 19.05
CA THR A 94 -7.43 -5.04 20.08
C THR A 94 -6.07 -5.37 19.49
N ASN A 95 -6.05 -6.14 18.40
CA ASN A 95 -4.84 -6.52 17.70
C ASN A 95 -4.08 -5.28 17.17
N PHE A 96 -4.77 -4.33 16.55
CA PHE A 96 -4.17 -3.09 16.07
C PHE A 96 -3.48 -2.31 17.22
N LEU A 97 -4.17 -2.14 18.35
CA LEU A 97 -3.65 -1.42 19.52
C LEU A 97 -2.42 -2.11 20.13
N GLU A 98 -2.38 -3.44 20.15
CA GLU A 98 -1.26 -4.21 20.70
C GLU A 98 -0.06 -4.25 19.76
N VAL A 99 -0.31 -4.47 18.47
CA VAL A 99 0.75 -4.70 17.48
C VAL A 99 1.40 -3.41 17.02
N LEU A 100 0.62 -2.33 16.85
CA LEU A 100 1.17 -1.03 16.46
C LEU A 100 1.52 -0.15 17.66
N ALA A 101 0.92 -0.41 18.83
CA ALA A 101 1.16 0.31 20.07
C ALA A 101 1.26 1.84 19.89
N PRO A 102 0.18 2.50 19.40
CA PRO A 102 0.19 3.95 19.20
C PRO A 102 0.57 4.69 20.48
N GLN A 103 1.48 5.65 20.35
CA GLN A 103 1.88 6.53 21.45
C GLN A 103 0.88 7.68 21.62
N PRO A 104 0.91 8.39 22.77
CA PRO A 104 0.04 9.55 22.97
C PRO A 104 0.15 10.57 21.82
N GLY A 105 -0.98 10.91 21.21
CA GLY A 105 -1.05 11.80 20.05
C GLY A 105 -0.89 11.14 18.68
N GLU A 106 -0.61 9.83 18.62
CA GLU A 106 -0.48 9.09 17.36
C GLU A 106 -1.79 8.49 16.87
N LEU A 107 -2.87 8.44 17.65
CA LEU A 107 -4.09 7.73 17.26
C LEU A 107 -5.30 8.66 17.08
N VAL A 108 -5.88 8.63 15.89
CA VAL A 108 -7.20 9.19 15.57
C VAL A 108 -8.14 8.03 15.26
N ILE A 109 -9.26 7.93 15.98
CA ILE A 109 -10.33 6.98 15.69
C ILE A 109 -11.50 7.73 15.08
N ILE A 110 -11.87 7.39 13.84
CA ILE A 110 -13.05 7.92 13.16
C ILE A 110 -14.16 6.88 13.32
N ALA A 111 -15.05 7.13 14.28
CA ALA A 111 -16.22 6.30 14.56
C ALA A 111 -17.41 6.82 13.72
N ASP A 112 -17.57 6.27 12.51
CA ASP A 112 -18.60 6.68 11.56
C ASP A 112 -19.86 5.83 11.69
N ASN A 113 -21.00 6.46 11.99
CA ASN A 113 -22.27 5.78 12.20
C ASN A 113 -22.19 4.64 13.24
N CYS A 114 -21.41 4.84 14.30
CA CYS A 114 -21.33 3.89 15.41
C CYS A 114 -22.49 4.04 16.39
N ASP A 115 -23.04 2.91 16.81
CA ASP A 115 -23.99 2.78 17.91
C ASP A 115 -23.27 2.75 19.28
N GLU A 116 -24.04 2.88 20.35
CA GLU A 116 -23.52 2.89 21.73
C GLU A 116 -22.70 1.65 22.09
N PRO A 117 -23.10 0.40 21.72
CA PRO A 117 -22.28 -0.78 21.96
C PRO A 117 -20.91 -0.72 21.30
N THR A 118 -20.83 -0.24 20.05
CA THR A 118 -19.55 -0.14 19.34
C THR A 118 -18.66 0.94 19.95
N LEU A 119 -19.24 2.08 20.34
CA LEU A 119 -18.49 3.14 21.03
C LEU A 119 -17.97 2.67 22.39
N ALA A 120 -18.79 1.97 23.18
CA ALA A 120 -18.38 1.42 24.47
C ALA A 120 -17.25 0.38 24.32
N MET A 121 -17.30 -0.43 23.25
CA MET A 121 -16.22 -1.37 22.91
C MET A 121 -14.90 -0.65 22.60
N VAL A 122 -14.95 0.45 21.83
CA VAL A 122 -13.77 1.27 21.55
C VAL A 122 -13.19 1.85 22.83
N ASP A 123 -14.02 2.49 23.67
CA ASP A 123 -13.59 3.09 24.93
C ASP A 123 -12.96 2.06 25.88
N ALA A 124 -13.59 0.89 26.01
CA ALA A 124 -13.05 -0.20 26.83
C ALA A 124 -11.70 -0.72 26.29
N SER A 125 -11.54 -0.81 24.97
CA SER A 125 -10.31 -1.30 24.33
C SER A 125 -9.13 -0.35 24.52
N LEU A 126 -9.39 0.96 24.47
CA LEU A 126 -8.42 2.03 24.76
C LEU A 126 -8.05 2.07 26.25
N ALA A 127 -9.06 2.05 27.13
CA ALA A 127 -8.87 2.12 28.58
C ALA A 127 -8.07 0.92 29.11
N ALA A 128 -8.36 -0.29 28.64
CA ALA A 128 -7.65 -1.51 29.04
C ALA A 128 -6.14 -1.47 28.72
N ARG A 129 -5.73 -0.63 27.77
CA ARG A 129 -4.33 -0.50 27.30
C ARG A 129 -3.70 0.85 27.67
N ALA A 130 -4.44 1.72 28.35
CA ALA A 130 -4.03 3.09 28.65
C ALA A 130 -3.58 3.89 27.41
N ILE A 131 -4.23 3.68 26.27
CA ILE A 131 -3.94 4.37 25.00
C ILE A 131 -4.85 5.58 24.87
N GLY A 132 -4.27 6.77 24.68
CA GLY A 132 -5.00 7.98 24.33
C GLY A 132 -5.29 8.04 22.84
N ALA A 133 -6.54 8.34 22.47
CA ALA A 133 -6.96 8.53 21.09
C ALA A 133 -7.80 9.80 20.94
N ASP A 134 -7.66 10.47 19.80
CA ASP A 134 -8.62 11.48 19.34
C ASP A 134 -9.82 10.76 18.70
N LEU A 135 -10.88 10.57 19.49
CA LEU A 135 -12.11 9.92 19.05
C LEU A 135 -13.05 10.92 18.36
N ARG A 136 -13.27 10.73 17.06
CA ARG A 136 -14.09 11.59 16.21
C ARG A 136 -15.34 10.84 15.75
N LYS A 137 -16.49 11.26 16.26
CA LYS A 137 -17.80 10.67 15.91
C LYS A 137 -18.38 11.36 14.68
N THR A 138 -18.75 10.59 13.65
CA THR A 138 -19.22 11.11 12.37
C THR A 138 -20.45 10.34 11.85
N ARG A 139 -21.13 10.88 10.83
CA ARG A 139 -22.27 10.27 10.13
C ARG A 139 -22.19 10.52 8.63
N LEU A 140 -21.02 10.24 8.07
CA LEU A 140 -20.62 10.58 6.70
C LEU A 140 -20.70 9.40 5.74
N GLY A 141 -20.83 8.17 6.25
CA GLY A 141 -20.79 6.96 5.43
C GLY A 141 -19.38 6.61 5.00
N ASN A 142 -19.23 5.55 4.18
CA ASN A 142 -17.90 5.02 3.87
C ASN A 142 -17.01 6.03 3.12
N ALA A 143 -17.41 6.49 1.94
CA ALA A 143 -16.61 7.48 1.20
C ALA A 143 -16.45 8.81 1.96
N GLY A 144 -17.50 9.29 2.64
CA GLY A 144 -17.44 10.54 3.39
C GLY A 144 -16.48 10.48 4.58
N SER A 145 -16.48 9.39 5.36
CA SER A 145 -15.52 9.21 6.46
C SER A 145 -14.09 8.97 5.98
N TRP A 146 -13.91 8.44 4.76
CA TRP A 146 -12.60 8.40 4.10
C TRP A 146 -12.09 9.81 3.78
N ARG A 147 -12.91 10.63 3.11
CA ARG A 147 -12.54 12.01 2.77
C ARG A 147 -12.22 12.84 4.01
N TYR A 148 -12.99 12.62 5.08
CA TYR A 148 -12.72 13.21 6.40
C TYR A 148 -11.36 12.79 6.96
N ALA A 149 -10.96 11.53 6.79
CA ALA A 149 -9.64 11.05 7.19
C ALA A 149 -8.52 11.72 6.37
N ILE A 150 -8.71 11.89 5.05
CA ILE A 150 -7.76 12.65 4.21
C ILE A 150 -7.64 14.10 4.70
N ASP A 151 -8.77 14.80 4.90
CA ASP A 151 -8.75 16.20 5.36
C ASP A 151 -7.98 16.35 6.66
N ALA A 152 -8.18 15.42 7.59
CA ALA A 152 -7.45 15.37 8.84
C ALA A 152 -5.95 15.09 8.65
N ALA A 153 -5.59 14.16 7.76
CA ALA A 153 -4.20 13.81 7.46
C ALA A 153 -3.44 14.95 6.79
N VAL A 154 -4.07 15.65 5.84
CA VAL A 154 -3.48 16.80 5.12
C VAL A 154 -3.20 17.97 6.05
N ALA A 155 -3.96 18.12 7.14
CA ALA A 155 -3.74 19.15 8.15
C ALA A 155 -2.57 18.87 9.11
N LEU A 156 -1.97 17.67 9.06
CA LEU A 156 -0.82 17.32 9.89
C LEU A 156 0.49 17.91 9.35
N ASP A 157 1.50 17.97 10.21
CA ASP A 157 2.85 18.41 9.83
C ASP A 157 3.48 17.48 8.78
N SER A 158 4.19 18.05 7.80
CA SER A 158 4.85 17.29 6.73
C SER A 158 5.93 16.31 7.21
N GLY A 159 6.44 16.49 8.44
CA GLY A 159 7.42 15.63 9.08
C GLY A 159 6.88 14.29 9.54
N VAL A 160 5.56 14.11 9.67
CA VAL A 160 4.94 12.84 10.10
C VAL A 160 4.59 11.93 8.91
N ALA A 161 4.38 10.65 9.20
CA ALA A 161 3.70 9.73 8.29
C ALA A 161 2.28 9.48 8.79
N VAL A 162 1.43 8.99 7.88
CA VAL A 162 0.06 8.58 8.21
C VAL A 162 -0.17 7.14 7.81
N TYR A 163 -0.93 6.38 8.61
CA TYR A 163 -1.38 5.04 8.28
C TYR A 163 -2.90 4.93 8.46
N PHE A 164 -3.62 4.73 7.36
CA PHE A 164 -5.07 4.53 7.35
C PHE A 164 -5.37 3.05 7.52
N VAL A 165 -6.35 2.73 8.37
CA VAL A 165 -6.70 1.34 8.73
C VAL A 165 -8.21 1.19 8.83
N GLU A 166 -8.76 0.15 8.22
CA GLU A 166 -10.15 -0.26 8.34
C GLU A 166 -10.37 -1.23 9.52
N ASP A 167 -11.60 -1.28 10.04
CA ASP A 167 -11.95 -2.08 11.22
C ASP A 167 -12.02 -3.61 11.01
N ASP A 168 -11.67 -4.08 9.81
CA ASP A 168 -11.60 -5.49 9.43
C ASP A 168 -10.20 -5.92 8.99
N PHE A 169 -9.17 -5.26 9.54
CA PHE A 169 -7.77 -5.65 9.37
C PHE A 169 -7.13 -6.20 10.66
N LEU A 170 -6.27 -7.19 10.47
CA LEU A 170 -5.34 -7.69 11.48
C LEU A 170 -3.91 -7.36 11.06
N HIS A 171 -3.04 -7.23 12.06
CA HIS A 171 -1.62 -7.00 11.94
C HIS A 171 -0.86 -8.09 12.70
N ARG A 172 0.33 -8.45 12.22
CA ARG A 172 1.25 -9.33 12.95
C ARG A 172 2.42 -8.56 13.54
N ALA A 173 3.09 -9.17 14.52
CA ALA A 173 4.28 -8.61 15.14
C ALA A 173 5.30 -8.09 14.11
N GLY A 174 5.84 -6.90 14.37
CA GLY A 174 6.78 -6.22 13.48
C GLY A 174 6.13 -5.26 12.46
N ALA A 175 4.80 -5.21 12.36
CA ALA A 175 4.09 -4.33 11.43
C ALA A 175 4.50 -2.84 11.51
N ARG A 176 4.66 -2.28 12.72
CA ARG A 176 5.12 -0.88 12.89
C ARG A 176 6.50 -0.64 12.29
N ARG A 177 7.44 -1.56 12.51
CA ARG A 177 8.79 -1.49 11.93
C ARG A 177 8.73 -1.61 10.41
N ALA A 178 7.91 -2.54 9.90
CA ALA A 178 7.72 -2.71 8.46
C ALA A 178 7.14 -1.45 7.81
N LEU A 179 6.19 -0.75 8.44
CA LEU A 179 5.67 0.53 7.94
C LEU A 179 6.79 1.56 7.77
N ALA A 180 7.62 1.76 8.80
CA ALA A 180 8.72 2.70 8.74
C ALA A 180 9.72 2.34 7.63
N GLU A 181 10.09 1.06 7.52
CA GLU A 181 10.98 0.57 6.47
C GLU A 181 10.38 0.76 5.07
N GLY A 182 9.09 0.49 4.88
CA GLY A 182 8.42 0.67 3.59
C GLY A 182 8.28 2.15 3.20
N LEU A 183 7.96 3.02 4.16
CA LEU A 183 7.78 4.46 3.93
C LEU A 183 9.09 5.15 3.54
N ALA A 184 10.24 4.57 3.92
CA ALA A 184 11.54 5.01 3.44
C ALA A 184 11.79 4.66 1.95
N ARG A 185 11.03 3.71 1.37
CA ARG A 185 11.27 3.18 0.02
C ARG A 185 10.24 3.61 -1.02
N ALA A 186 9.02 3.92 -0.63
CA ALA A 186 7.92 4.22 -1.55
C ALA A 186 7.05 5.40 -1.11
N ASP A 187 6.25 5.92 -2.04
CA ASP A 187 5.26 6.99 -1.80
C ASP A 187 4.04 6.47 -1.03
N TYR A 188 3.62 5.25 -1.36
CA TYR A 188 2.55 4.52 -0.70
C TYR A 188 3.04 3.14 -0.27
N VAL A 189 2.54 2.69 0.88
CA VAL A 189 2.89 1.39 1.47
C VAL A 189 1.63 0.74 1.97
N SER A 190 1.34 -0.49 1.55
CA SER A 190 0.37 -1.32 2.28
C SER A 190 1.12 -2.46 2.94
N LEU A 191 0.69 -2.86 4.14
CA LEU A 191 1.21 -4.06 4.80
C LEU A 191 0.52 -5.34 4.32
N TYR A 192 -0.46 -5.19 3.44
CA TYR A 192 -1.33 -6.25 2.97
C TYR A 192 -1.04 -6.59 1.52
N ASP A 193 -0.47 -7.77 1.32
CA ASP A 193 -0.30 -8.38 0.00
C ASP A 193 -1.53 -9.21 -0.33
N HIS A 194 -2.43 -8.62 -1.11
CA HIS A 194 -3.75 -9.16 -1.38
C HIS A 194 -3.66 -10.49 -2.18
N PRO A 195 -4.49 -11.52 -1.88
CA PRO A 195 -4.41 -12.83 -2.57
C PRO A 195 -4.71 -12.75 -4.07
N ASP A 196 -5.47 -11.75 -4.52
CA ASP A 196 -5.74 -11.51 -5.95
C ASP A 196 -4.48 -11.30 -6.81
N LYS A 197 -3.33 -11.01 -6.20
CA LYS A 197 -2.03 -10.84 -6.88
C LYS A 197 -1.42 -12.14 -7.38
N TYR A 198 -2.02 -13.27 -7.05
CA TYR A 198 -1.48 -14.61 -7.30
C TYR A 198 -2.36 -15.46 -8.23
N GLY A 199 -3.19 -14.81 -9.06
CA GLY A 199 -4.09 -15.50 -10.00
C GLY A 199 -5.22 -16.31 -9.35
N GLY A 200 -5.26 -16.36 -8.01
CA GLY A 200 -6.25 -17.08 -7.22
C GLY A 200 -6.76 -16.22 -6.06
N GLY A 201 -7.86 -15.51 -6.29
CA GLY A 201 -8.71 -14.97 -5.23
C GLY A 201 -10.13 -15.47 -5.46
N GLY A 202 -10.87 -15.81 -4.41
CA GLY A 202 -12.24 -16.33 -4.46
C GLY A 202 -13.31 -15.33 -4.93
N GLY A 203 -12.97 -14.41 -5.84
CA GLY A 203 -13.80 -13.34 -6.40
C GLY A 203 -13.12 -12.73 -7.64
N ALA A 204 -13.78 -11.72 -8.27
CA ALA A 204 -13.45 -11.16 -9.58
C ALA A 204 -11.95 -11.11 -9.90
N THR A 205 -11.58 -11.58 -11.11
CA THR A 205 -10.22 -11.58 -11.62
C THR A 205 -9.63 -10.18 -11.55
N ASN A 206 -8.51 -10.01 -10.84
CA ASN A 206 -7.76 -8.77 -10.85
C ASN A 206 -7.31 -8.45 -12.29
N PRO A 207 -7.82 -7.39 -12.93
CA PRO A 207 -7.59 -7.14 -14.34
C PRO A 207 -6.15 -6.75 -14.68
N ILE A 208 -5.32 -6.42 -13.67
CA ILE A 208 -3.88 -6.14 -13.85
C ILE A 208 -3.00 -7.38 -13.66
N VAL A 209 -3.58 -8.54 -13.31
CA VAL A 209 -2.84 -9.78 -13.10
C VAL A 209 -3.03 -10.69 -14.31
N GLU A 210 -1.92 -11.04 -14.95
CA GLU A 210 -1.91 -12.00 -16.06
C GLU A 210 -1.29 -13.34 -15.62
N GLY A 211 -1.88 -14.45 -16.05
CA GLY A 211 -1.39 -15.78 -15.71
C GLY A 211 -1.57 -16.14 -14.22
N GLN A 212 -0.48 -16.48 -13.54
CA GLN A 212 -0.48 -16.96 -12.15
C GLN A 212 0.06 -15.92 -11.14
N GLY A 213 0.33 -14.68 -11.57
CA GLY A 213 0.84 -13.68 -10.64
C GLY A 213 1.12 -12.30 -11.25
N GLU A 214 1.16 -11.30 -10.37
CA GLU A 214 1.56 -9.92 -10.69
C GLU A 214 3.05 -9.83 -11.02
N VAL A 215 3.41 -9.16 -12.11
CA VAL A 215 4.81 -8.78 -12.39
C VAL A 215 5.22 -7.69 -11.40
N ALA A 216 6.35 -7.87 -10.71
CA ALA A 216 6.79 -6.93 -9.70
C ALA A 216 8.32 -6.87 -9.54
N GLN A 217 8.84 -5.69 -9.22
CA GLN A 217 10.18 -5.53 -8.67
C GLN A 217 10.18 -5.93 -7.20
N VAL A 218 11.12 -6.80 -6.82
CA VAL A 218 11.34 -7.19 -5.41
C VAL A 218 12.56 -6.47 -4.86
N ILE A 219 12.40 -5.85 -3.69
CA ILE A 219 13.47 -5.24 -2.90
C ILE A 219 13.52 -5.87 -1.51
N ARG A 220 14.64 -5.68 -0.82
CA ARG A 220 14.82 -6.13 0.57
C ARG A 220 15.04 -4.93 1.49
N THR A 221 14.41 -4.96 2.65
CA THR A 221 14.71 -4.11 3.81
C THR A 221 15.25 -4.98 4.95
N ALA A 222 15.49 -4.39 6.12
CA ALA A 222 16.07 -5.14 7.24
C ALA A 222 15.11 -6.21 7.80
N SER A 223 13.80 -5.97 7.76
CA SER A 223 12.79 -6.88 8.34
C SER A 223 12.06 -7.78 7.33
N SER A 224 12.10 -7.46 6.02
CA SER A 224 11.30 -8.19 5.02
C SER A 224 11.81 -8.02 3.59
N HIS A 225 11.25 -8.83 2.69
CA HIS A 225 11.19 -8.50 1.27
C HIS A 225 9.90 -7.72 0.99
N TRP A 226 9.97 -6.87 -0.02
CA TRP A 226 8.86 -6.08 -0.51
C TRP A 226 8.78 -6.24 -2.01
N LYS A 227 7.57 -6.23 -2.54
CA LYS A 227 7.35 -6.11 -3.97
C LYS A 227 6.58 -4.84 -4.27
N THR A 228 6.82 -4.26 -5.44
CA THR A 228 5.90 -3.30 -6.04
C THR A 228 4.55 -3.95 -6.34
N THR A 229 3.47 -3.17 -6.32
CA THR A 229 2.14 -3.64 -6.75
C THR A 229 1.34 -2.51 -7.40
N GLY A 230 0.40 -2.86 -8.28
CA GLY A 230 -0.46 -1.91 -9.00
C GLY A 230 -1.73 -1.50 -8.27
N SER A 231 -2.06 -2.14 -7.13
CA SER A 231 -3.20 -1.71 -6.32
C SER A 231 -3.11 -2.18 -4.88
N ALA A 232 -3.80 -1.48 -4.00
CA ALA A 232 -4.01 -1.84 -2.60
C ALA A 232 -5.45 -1.49 -2.19
N THR A 233 -5.80 -1.81 -0.95
CA THR A 233 -7.07 -1.42 -0.34
C THR A 233 -6.95 -0.08 0.40
N MET A 234 -8.04 0.37 1.01
CA MET A 234 -8.09 1.56 1.90
C MET A 234 -7.29 1.43 3.22
N THR A 235 -6.45 0.41 3.34
CA THR A 235 -5.50 0.23 4.44
C THR A 235 -4.06 0.38 3.93
N PHE A 236 -3.51 1.58 4.07
CA PHE A 236 -2.19 1.95 3.54
C PHE A 236 -1.59 3.16 4.28
N ALA A 237 -0.28 3.34 4.14
CA ALA A 237 0.48 4.44 4.69
C ALA A 237 1.08 5.34 3.60
N THR A 238 1.22 6.62 3.93
CA THR A 238 1.89 7.63 3.10
C THR A 238 2.29 8.84 3.98
N THR A 239 2.51 10.01 3.39
CA THR A 239 2.75 11.27 4.11
C THR A 239 1.65 12.29 3.84
N PRO A 240 1.42 13.26 4.74
CA PRO A 240 0.49 14.38 4.52
C PRO A 240 0.73 15.10 3.18
N SER A 241 2.00 15.34 2.83
CA SER A 241 2.36 16.02 1.59
C SER A 241 1.99 15.22 0.34
N ILE A 242 2.16 13.89 0.36
CA ILE A 242 1.82 13.02 -0.78
C ILE A 242 0.31 12.90 -0.94
N ILE A 243 -0.42 12.61 0.15
CA ILE A 243 -1.88 12.49 0.08
C ILE A 243 -2.54 13.81 -0.31
N ALA A 244 -1.99 14.96 0.11
CA ALA A 244 -2.43 16.28 -0.32
C ALA A 244 -2.19 16.51 -1.81
N ALA A 245 -1.00 16.15 -2.31
CA ALA A 245 -0.66 16.28 -3.72
C ALA A 245 -1.50 15.37 -4.62
N ASP A 246 -2.04 14.27 -4.09
CA ASP A 246 -2.87 13.31 -4.81
C ASP A 246 -4.38 13.43 -4.52
N ARG A 247 -4.77 14.55 -3.90
CA ARG A 247 -6.16 14.80 -3.48
C ARG A 247 -7.17 14.71 -4.62
N ASP A 248 -6.78 15.14 -5.82
CA ASP A 248 -7.58 15.08 -7.04
C ASP A 248 -8.04 13.64 -7.36
N ILE A 249 -7.11 12.69 -7.32
CA ILE A 249 -7.38 11.28 -7.58
C ILE A 249 -8.27 10.70 -6.47
N TRP A 250 -7.92 10.97 -5.20
CA TRP A 250 -8.69 10.45 -4.08
C TRP A 250 -10.13 10.98 -4.07
N ASP A 251 -10.34 12.24 -4.43
CA ASP A 251 -11.67 12.83 -4.54
C ASP A 251 -12.47 12.23 -5.69
N GLN A 252 -11.83 12.02 -6.85
CA GLN A 252 -12.47 11.39 -8.01
C GLN A 252 -12.96 9.97 -7.69
N PHE A 253 -12.16 9.17 -7.00
CA PHE A 253 -12.51 7.78 -6.67
C PHE A 253 -13.26 7.63 -5.34
N SER A 254 -13.77 8.73 -4.77
CA SER A 254 -14.59 8.73 -3.56
C SER A 254 -15.78 9.69 -3.65
N ASP A 255 -16.25 10.01 -4.85
CA ASP A 255 -17.42 10.87 -5.11
C ASP A 255 -18.76 10.14 -4.85
N GLY A 256 -18.75 8.81 -4.86
CA GLY A 256 -19.88 7.93 -4.57
C GLY A 256 -20.04 7.56 -3.08
N ALA A 257 -20.81 6.52 -2.81
CA ALA A 257 -21.07 6.04 -1.43
C ALA A 257 -19.90 5.23 -0.84
N THR A 258 -19.12 4.57 -1.69
CA THR A 258 -17.98 3.70 -1.32
C THR A 258 -16.75 4.16 -2.11
N PRO A 259 -15.56 4.24 -1.48
CA PRO A 259 -14.33 4.53 -2.21
C PRO A 259 -13.96 3.39 -3.16
N TYR A 260 -13.43 3.75 -4.32
CA TYR A 260 -12.94 2.85 -5.36
C TYR A 260 -11.41 2.76 -5.29
N ASP A 261 -10.91 2.14 -4.22
CA ASP A 261 -9.48 2.05 -3.89
C ASP A 261 -8.62 1.39 -4.98
N PHE A 262 -9.09 0.29 -5.55
CA PHE A 262 -8.41 -0.40 -6.64
C PHE A 262 -8.13 0.56 -7.80
N GLN A 263 -9.14 1.30 -8.25
CA GLN A 263 -9.02 2.24 -9.37
C GLN A 263 -8.16 3.46 -8.99
N ALA A 264 -8.30 3.96 -7.77
CA ALA A 264 -7.45 5.05 -7.27
C ALA A 264 -5.98 4.66 -7.32
N PHE A 265 -5.63 3.48 -6.80
CA PHE A 265 -4.25 3.02 -6.83
C PHE A 265 -3.76 2.70 -8.24
N VAL A 266 -4.56 2.07 -9.10
CA VAL A 266 -4.17 1.86 -10.50
C VAL A 266 -3.81 3.20 -11.16
N SER A 267 -4.61 4.25 -10.91
CA SER A 267 -4.34 5.59 -11.41
C SER A 267 -3.09 6.23 -10.80
N LEU A 268 -2.84 6.03 -9.49
CA LEU A 268 -1.66 6.55 -8.81
C LEU A 268 -0.40 5.82 -9.27
N THR A 269 -0.47 4.51 -9.44
CA THR A 269 0.69 3.71 -9.74
C THR A 269 1.11 3.86 -11.18
N ALA A 270 0.22 4.23 -12.12
CA ALA A 270 0.49 4.43 -13.55
C ALA A 270 1.50 5.58 -13.85
N GLY A 271 2.73 5.41 -13.40
CA GLY A 271 3.86 6.33 -13.56
C GLY A 271 3.93 7.48 -12.55
N ARG A 272 2.89 7.74 -11.74
CA ARG A 272 2.86 8.89 -10.81
C ARG A 272 3.46 8.58 -9.45
N ARG A 273 3.20 7.40 -8.89
CA ARG A 273 3.58 7.02 -7.52
C ARG A 273 4.12 5.60 -7.43
N SER A 274 4.99 5.39 -6.45
CA SER A 274 5.46 4.07 -6.06
C SER A 274 4.56 3.48 -4.97
N LEU A 275 4.21 2.19 -5.12
CA LEU A 275 3.43 1.44 -4.14
C LEU A 275 4.12 0.09 -3.91
N ILE A 276 4.35 -0.25 -2.64
CA ILE A 276 4.94 -1.54 -2.26
C ILE A 276 4.13 -2.25 -1.17
N VAL A 277 4.24 -3.57 -1.17
CA VAL A 277 3.69 -4.48 -0.16
C VAL A 277 4.75 -5.50 0.29
N PRO A 278 4.75 -5.92 1.57
CA PRO A 278 5.71 -6.88 2.07
C PRO A 278 5.30 -8.31 1.70
N ILE A 279 6.30 -9.15 1.40
CA ILE A 279 6.13 -10.59 1.18
C ILE A 279 7.01 -11.37 2.18
N PRO A 280 6.43 -12.08 3.17
CA PRO A 280 5.00 -12.21 3.45
C PRO A 280 4.38 -10.94 4.08
N ALA A 281 3.06 -10.80 3.91
CA ALA A 281 2.27 -9.68 4.42
C ALA A 281 2.43 -9.47 5.93
N PHE A 282 2.34 -8.23 6.41
CA PHE A 282 2.27 -7.89 7.84
C PHE A 282 0.85 -7.55 8.32
N ALA A 283 -0.08 -7.39 7.39
CA ALA A 283 -1.49 -7.20 7.67
C ALA A 283 -2.36 -8.04 6.73
N THR A 284 -3.60 -8.30 7.13
CA THR A 284 -4.61 -8.94 6.28
C THR A 284 -5.98 -8.34 6.48
N HIS A 285 -6.79 -8.37 5.43
CA HIS A 285 -8.23 -8.25 5.54
C HIS A 285 -8.82 -9.52 6.18
N CYS A 286 -9.85 -9.41 7.04
CA CYS A 286 -10.36 -10.54 7.85
C CYS A 286 -11.38 -11.44 7.16
N GLU A 287 -11.92 -11.07 6.01
CA GLU A 287 -12.77 -11.96 5.20
C GLU A 287 -11.99 -13.16 4.68
N ALA A 288 -12.53 -14.37 4.87
CA ALA A 288 -11.88 -15.63 4.48
C ALA A 288 -11.30 -15.66 3.05
N PRO A 289 -12.00 -15.21 1.98
CA PRO A 289 -11.44 -15.21 0.62
C PRO A 289 -10.33 -14.16 0.40
N TYR A 290 -10.16 -13.23 1.34
CA TYR A 290 -9.24 -12.09 1.26
C TYR A 290 -8.11 -12.19 2.29
N LEU A 291 -7.90 -13.36 2.91
CA LEU A 291 -6.75 -13.56 3.77
C LEU A 291 -5.45 -13.48 2.95
N ALA A 292 -4.47 -12.72 3.44
CA ALA A 292 -3.15 -12.63 2.81
C ALA A 292 -2.48 -14.01 2.81
N PRO A 293 -1.85 -14.43 1.70
CA PRO A 293 -1.30 -15.77 1.57
C PRO A 293 -0.07 -15.99 2.45
N GLY A 294 0.22 -17.26 2.74
CA GLY A 294 1.47 -17.68 3.39
C GLY A 294 1.55 -17.46 4.91
N ILE A 295 0.47 -17.00 5.54
CA ILE A 295 0.37 -16.81 6.99
C ILE A 295 -0.92 -17.46 7.50
N ASP A 296 -0.83 -18.18 8.61
CA ASP A 296 -2.03 -18.64 9.34
C ASP A 296 -2.58 -17.50 10.19
N TRP A 297 -3.52 -16.75 9.61
CA TRP A 297 -4.16 -15.62 10.28
C TRP A 297 -5.09 -16.03 11.42
N THR A 298 -5.54 -17.29 11.46
CA THR A 298 -6.36 -17.76 12.59
C THR A 298 -5.55 -17.84 13.88
N ALA A 299 -4.25 -18.14 13.78
CA ALA A 299 -3.30 -18.12 14.88
C ALA A 299 -2.87 -16.70 15.31
N VAL A 300 -3.04 -15.69 14.44
CA VAL A 300 -2.74 -14.27 14.77
C VAL A 300 -3.87 -13.62 15.58
N VAL A 301 -5.09 -14.14 15.45
CA VAL A 301 -6.28 -13.69 16.21
C VAL A 301 -6.34 -14.31 17.62
N GLY A 302 -5.59 -15.39 17.84
CA GLY A 302 -5.64 -16.25 19.04
C GLY A 302 -4.99 -15.67 20.29
#